data_AF-A0A9W6T6F2-F1
#
_entry.id   AF-A0A9W6T6F2-F1
#
_cell.length_a   1.000
_cell.length_b   1.000
_cell.length_c   1.000
_cell.angle_alpha   90.00
_cell.angle_beta   90.00
_cell.angle_gamma   90.00
#
_symmetry.space_group_name_H-M   'P 1'
#
loop_
_entity.id
_entity.type
_entity.pdbx_description
1 polymer ?
#
loop_
_entity_poly.entity_id
_entity_poly.type
_entity_poly.pdbx_seq_one_letter_code
_entity_poly.pdbx_strand_id
1 'polypeptide(L)'
;MKLILVTTTGARVFGALKGASDGGLFVPHSPSRFPGWDIEGEELDAELLRKYIYGGHVAEYMEELIDDDEEKYRTLFQNYIADEIDAEGVEDIYTEAFEKIREDPTFVPTEKKFTKEQYAAESKKYRQTKLTREQRAERVAAKIAAFKEASA
;
A
#
# COMPACT_ATOMS: atom_id res chain seq x y z
N MET A 1 7.34 -11.62 -12.56
CA MET A 1 7.72 -10.19 -12.56
C MET A 1 8.30 -9.86 -11.21
N LYS A 2 9.59 -9.55 -11.13
CA LYS A 2 10.22 -9.04 -9.92
C LYS A 2 10.02 -7.53 -9.97
N LEU A 3 9.09 -6.98 -9.18
CA LEU A 3 8.98 -5.53 -9.01
C LEU A 3 10.28 -5.08 -8.31
N ILE A 4 11.25 -4.62 -9.08
CA ILE A 4 12.40 -3.90 -8.55
C ILE A 4 11.94 -2.44 -8.43
N LEU A 5 11.94 -1.92 -7.22
CA LEU A 5 11.68 -0.51 -7.00
C LEU A 5 12.89 0.28 -7.52
N VAL A 6 12.64 1.28 -8.36
CA VAL A 6 13.68 2.15 -8.91
C VAL A 6 14.03 3.22 -7.88
N THR A 7 15.34 3.51 -7.76
CA THR A 7 15.85 4.57 -6.90
C THR A 7 15.57 5.94 -7.52
N THR A 8 14.52 6.62 -7.07
CA THR A 8 14.19 7.99 -7.49
C THR A 8 14.12 8.92 -6.29
N THR A 9 14.58 10.18 -6.45
CA THR A 9 14.47 11.20 -5.40
C THR A 9 12.99 11.48 -5.11
N GLY A 10 12.63 11.60 -3.84
CA GLY A 10 11.24 11.74 -3.41
C GLY A 10 10.43 10.43 -3.34
N ALA A 11 11.04 9.28 -3.61
CA ALA A 11 10.34 8.00 -3.45
C ALA A 11 10.00 7.72 -1.97
N ARG A 12 8.75 7.33 -1.70
CA ARG A 12 8.24 7.04 -0.35
C ARG A 12 9.01 5.96 0.45
N VAL A 13 9.77 5.11 -0.24
CA VAL A 13 10.67 4.15 0.44
C VAL A 13 11.73 4.86 1.29
N PHE A 14 12.19 6.04 0.85
CA PHE A 14 13.11 6.87 1.61
C PHE A 14 12.41 7.59 2.76
N GLY A 15 11.11 7.86 2.67
CA GLY A 15 10.31 8.31 3.82
C GLY A 15 10.30 7.28 4.95
N ALA A 16 10.10 6.00 4.64
CA ALA A 16 10.21 4.93 5.63
C ALA A 16 11.64 4.82 6.21
N LEU A 17 12.67 5.01 5.39
CA LEU A 17 14.05 5.09 5.84
C LEU A 17 14.26 6.24 6.83
N LYS A 18 13.73 7.43 6.53
CA LYS A 18 13.83 8.61 7.41
C LYS A 18 13.15 8.35 8.74
N GLY A 19 11.92 7.81 8.72
CA GLY A 19 11.19 7.44 9.93
C GLY A 19 11.92 6.40 10.78
N ALA A 20 12.53 5.38 10.17
CA ALA A 20 13.34 4.39 10.89
C ALA A 20 14.59 5.02 11.54
N SER A 21 15.26 5.93 10.80
CA SER A 21 16.39 6.69 11.33
C SER A 21 15.99 7.59 12.51
N ASP A 22 14.86 8.30 12.39
CA ASP A 22 14.34 9.18 13.44
C ASP A 22 13.80 8.40 14.64
N GLY A 23 13.41 7.15 14.43
CA GLY A 23 13.04 6.19 15.48
C GLY A 23 14.24 5.62 16.26
N GLY A 24 15.47 6.00 15.91
CA GLY A 24 16.69 5.61 16.63
C GLY A 24 17.45 4.42 16.03
N LEU A 25 17.03 3.89 14.87
CA LEU A 25 17.82 2.87 14.16
C LEU A 25 18.94 3.53 13.36
N PHE A 26 20.16 3.01 13.48
CA PHE A 26 21.25 3.44 12.61
C PHE A 26 21.11 2.82 11.22
N VAL A 27 20.61 3.61 10.27
CA VAL A 27 20.53 3.26 8.86
C VAL A 27 21.47 4.16 8.06
N PRO A 28 22.59 3.66 7.51
CA PRO A 28 23.49 4.47 6.70
C PRO A 28 22.79 5.01 5.45
N HIS A 29 22.70 6.34 5.31
CA HIS A 29 22.05 6.98 4.16
C HIS A 29 22.61 8.39 3.90
N SER A 30 22.34 8.91 2.69
CA SER A 30 22.62 10.30 2.29
C SER A 30 21.31 11.08 2.12
N PRO A 31 21.32 12.42 2.23
CA PRO A 31 20.12 13.24 2.04
C PRO A 31 19.65 13.34 0.58
N SER A 32 20.48 12.94 -0.38
CA SER A 32 20.27 13.13 -1.83
C SER A 32 19.04 12.48 -2.48
N ARG A 33 18.31 11.66 -1.71
CA ARG A 33 17.08 11.00 -2.19
C ARG A 33 15.81 11.49 -1.48
N PHE A 34 15.93 12.41 -0.54
CA PHE A 34 14.77 13.03 0.11
C PHE A 34 14.11 14.08 -0.79
N PRO A 35 12.79 14.30 -0.64
CA PRO A 35 12.14 15.46 -1.26
C PRO A 35 12.81 16.75 -0.75
N GLY A 36 12.96 17.73 -1.65
CA GLY A 36 13.67 18.98 -1.35
C GLY A 36 15.19 18.92 -1.51
N TRP A 37 15.74 17.82 -2.03
CA TRP A 37 17.15 17.80 -2.41
C TRP A 37 17.39 18.58 -3.71
N ASP A 38 18.24 19.61 -3.63
CA ASP A 38 18.78 20.30 -4.81
C ASP A 38 20.02 19.57 -5.34
N ILE A 39 19.97 19.20 -6.62
CA ILE A 39 21.07 18.50 -7.29
C ILE A 39 22.22 19.46 -7.61
N GLU A 40 21.93 20.74 -7.84
CA GLU A 40 22.94 21.73 -8.22
C GLU A 40 23.68 22.28 -7.00
N GLY A 41 22.95 22.65 -5.95
CA GLY A 41 23.51 23.13 -4.69
C GLY A 41 24.03 22.04 -3.76
N GLU A 42 23.69 20.75 -4.00
CA GLU A 42 23.94 19.64 -3.08
C GLU A 42 23.43 19.91 -1.64
N GLU A 43 22.30 20.61 -1.55
CA GLU A 43 21.68 21.02 -0.30
C GLU A 43 20.26 20.45 -0.17
N LEU A 44 19.85 20.20 1.07
CA LEU A 44 18.51 19.70 1.39
C LEU A 44 17.68 20.84 1.97
N ASP A 45 16.55 21.13 1.33
CA ASP A 45 15.48 21.92 1.93
C ASP A 45 14.78 21.09 3.03
N ALA A 46 15.14 21.39 4.28
CA ALA A 46 14.59 20.73 5.45
C ALA A 46 13.12 21.11 5.72
N GLU A 47 12.67 22.30 5.30
CA GLU A 47 11.29 22.76 5.47
C GLU A 47 10.37 21.98 4.54
N LEU A 48 10.76 21.82 3.27
CA LEU A 48 10.03 20.99 2.32
C LEU A 48 10.01 19.52 2.76
N LEU A 49 11.14 18.98 3.24
CA LEU A 49 11.14 17.62 3.78
C LEU A 49 10.18 17.48 4.97
N ARG A 50 10.17 18.43 5.91
CA ARG A 50 9.24 18.43 7.05
C ARG A 50 7.79 18.43 6.56
N LYS A 51 7.45 19.28 5.60
CA LYS A 51 6.13 19.34 4.99
C LYS A 51 5.72 17.99 4.39
N TYR A 52 6.63 17.26 3.75
CA TYR A 52 6.34 15.91 3.25
C TYR A 52 6.12 14.87 4.36
N ILE A 53 6.81 15.00 5.51
CA ILE A 53 6.64 14.11 6.66
C ILE A 53 5.23 14.24 7.26
N TYR A 54 4.72 15.46 7.36
CA TYR A 54 3.40 15.76 7.95
C TYR A 54 2.27 15.84 6.93
N GLY A 55 2.50 15.39 5.69
CA GLY A 55 1.44 15.32 4.68
C GLY A 55 1.02 16.67 4.09
N GLY A 56 1.80 17.74 4.24
CA GLY A 56 1.44 19.07 3.73
C GLY A 56 1.29 19.14 2.21
N HIS A 57 1.96 18.27 1.44
CA HIS A 57 1.71 18.13 -0.02
C HIS A 57 0.33 17.55 -0.36
N VAL A 58 -0.29 16.81 0.58
CA VAL A 58 -1.67 16.34 0.45
C VAL A 58 -2.63 17.45 0.86
N ALA A 59 -2.33 18.17 1.95
CA ALA A 59 -3.11 19.32 2.41
C ALA A 59 -3.20 20.41 1.33
N GLU A 60 -2.08 20.79 0.72
CA GLU A 60 -2.09 21.75 -0.39
C GLU A 60 -2.93 21.26 -1.57
N TYR A 61 -2.87 19.96 -1.89
CA TYR A 61 -3.70 19.43 -2.97
C TYR A 61 -5.19 19.38 -2.61
N MET A 62 -5.53 19.27 -1.31
CA MET A 62 -6.90 19.41 -0.83
C MET A 62 -7.39 20.85 -1.00
N GLU A 63 -6.57 21.84 -0.65
CA GLU A 63 -6.86 23.27 -0.81
C GLU A 63 -6.99 23.67 -2.29
N GLU A 64 -6.06 23.23 -3.15
CA GLU A 64 -6.15 23.50 -4.59
C GLU A 64 -7.44 22.93 -5.19
N LEU A 65 -7.80 21.68 -4.84
CA LEU A 65 -8.98 21.03 -5.41
C LEU A 65 -10.30 21.58 -4.87
N ILE A 66 -10.36 22.08 -3.63
CA ILE A 66 -11.61 22.64 -3.11
C ILE A 66 -11.98 23.92 -3.86
N ASP A 67 -10.98 24.70 -4.27
CA ASP A 67 -11.16 25.95 -5.01
C ASP A 67 -11.35 25.72 -6.51
N ASP A 68 -10.59 24.79 -7.12
CA ASP A 68 -10.57 24.60 -8.58
C ASP A 68 -11.59 23.54 -9.09
N ASP A 69 -11.80 22.44 -8.37
CA ASP A 69 -12.60 21.29 -8.83
C ASP A 69 -13.20 20.49 -7.66
N GLU A 70 -14.33 20.98 -7.15
CA GLU A 70 -15.04 20.38 -6.01
C GLU A 70 -15.54 18.95 -6.31
N GLU A 71 -15.86 18.61 -7.55
CA GLU A 71 -16.31 17.26 -7.93
C GLU A 71 -15.17 16.24 -7.73
N LYS A 72 -13.96 16.62 -8.15
CA LYS A 72 -12.77 15.83 -7.94
C LYS A 72 -12.37 15.77 -6.46
N TYR A 73 -12.46 16.88 -5.74
CA TYR A 73 -12.26 16.91 -4.28
C TYR A 73 -13.17 15.90 -3.58
N ARG A 74 -14.48 15.96 -3.85
CA ARG A 74 -15.49 15.04 -3.31
C ARG A 74 -15.31 13.59 -3.74
N THR A 75 -14.53 13.30 -4.78
CA THR A 75 -14.26 11.92 -5.21
C THR A 75 -13.00 11.35 -4.56
N LEU A 76 -11.93 12.14 -4.49
CA LEU A 76 -10.65 11.70 -3.96
C LEU A 76 -10.61 11.71 -2.43
N PHE A 77 -11.24 12.70 -1.80
CA PHE A 77 -11.18 12.95 -0.35
C PHE A 77 -12.46 12.57 0.39
N GLN A 78 -13.24 11.62 -0.14
CA GLN A 78 -14.52 11.18 0.44
C GLN A 78 -14.45 10.84 1.93
N ASN A 79 -13.42 10.11 2.34
CA ASN A 79 -13.27 9.70 3.73
C ASN A 79 -12.85 10.88 4.62
N TYR A 80 -12.04 11.82 4.12
CA TYR A 80 -11.69 13.03 4.85
C TYR A 80 -12.94 13.88 5.12
N ILE A 81 -13.81 14.02 4.12
CA ILE A 81 -15.10 14.70 4.29
C ILE A 81 -15.99 13.96 5.29
N ALA A 82 -16.05 12.63 5.24
CA ALA A 82 -16.87 11.82 6.13
C ALA A 82 -16.40 11.88 7.60
N ASP A 83 -15.09 12.01 7.81
CA ASP A 83 -14.44 12.09 9.12
C ASP A 83 -14.23 13.55 9.60
N GLU A 84 -14.74 14.54 8.86
CA GLU A 84 -14.62 15.98 9.14
C GLU A 84 -13.17 16.49 9.26
N ILE A 85 -12.29 15.97 8.40
CA ILE A 85 -10.87 16.35 8.32
C ILE A 85 -10.67 17.31 7.15
N ASP A 86 -10.22 18.53 7.46
CA ASP A 86 -9.81 19.54 6.48
C ASP A 86 -8.29 19.53 6.24
N ALA A 87 -7.80 20.43 5.39
CA ALA A 87 -6.38 20.51 5.03
C ALA A 87 -5.49 20.86 6.23
N GLU A 88 -5.95 21.76 7.10
CA GLU A 88 -5.24 22.16 8.32
C GLU A 88 -5.11 20.99 9.31
N GLY A 89 -6.16 20.17 9.44
CA GLY A 89 -6.18 19.01 10.33
C GLY A 89 -5.26 17.84 9.91
N VAL A 90 -4.72 17.84 8.68
CA VAL A 90 -3.85 16.74 8.19
C VAL A 90 -2.56 16.63 9.01
N GLU A 91 -1.92 17.75 9.34
CA GLU A 91 -0.65 17.75 10.09
C GLU A 91 -0.84 17.23 11.52
N ASP A 92 -1.96 17.57 12.15
CA ASP A 92 -2.29 17.15 13.52
C ASP A 92 -2.45 15.63 13.61
N ILE A 93 -3.10 15.00 12.61
CA ILE A 93 -3.27 13.54 12.56
C ILE A 93 -1.91 12.82 12.61
N TYR A 94 -0.93 13.29 11.84
CA TYR A 94 0.40 12.69 11.84
C TYR A 94 1.18 12.98 13.12
N THR A 95 1.06 14.20 13.65
CA THR A 95 1.69 14.60 14.91
C THR A 95 1.22 13.71 16.06
N GLU A 96 -0.10 13.58 16.22
CA GLU A 96 -0.70 12.69 17.22
C GLU A 96 -0.31 11.22 16.99
N ALA A 97 -0.27 10.77 15.73
CA ALA A 97 0.12 9.40 15.43
C ALA A 97 1.56 9.11 15.86
N PHE A 98 2.50 10.05 15.64
CA PHE A 98 3.88 9.87 16.08
C PHE A 98 4.02 9.82 17.60
N GLU A 99 3.24 10.61 18.32
CA GLU A 99 3.19 10.56 19.79
C GLU A 99 2.65 9.21 20.27
N LYS A 100 1.52 8.76 19.74
CA LYS A 100 0.90 7.47 20.09
C LYS A 100 1.81 6.28 19.79
N ILE A 101 2.53 6.29 18.66
CA ILE A 101 3.50 5.24 18.30
C ILE A 101 4.68 5.21 19.28
N ARG A 102 5.13 6.37 19.76
CA ARG A 102 6.24 6.48 20.73
C ARG A 102 5.81 6.08 22.14
N GLU A 103 4.56 6.36 22.51
CA GLU A 103 3.99 6.01 23.81
C GLU A 103 3.84 4.49 23.95
N ASP A 104 3.22 3.82 22.96
CA ASP A 104 3.07 2.37 22.94
C ASP A 104 3.33 1.78 21.54
N PRO A 105 4.58 1.37 21.25
CA PRO A 105 4.93 0.72 19.99
C PRO A 105 4.61 -0.78 20.00
N THR A 106 3.95 -1.32 21.03
CA THR A 106 3.72 -2.77 21.13
C THR A 106 2.71 -3.24 20.09
N PHE A 107 3.07 -4.32 19.40
CA PHE A 107 2.20 -4.87 18.35
C PHE A 107 1.01 -5.61 18.96
N VAL A 108 -0.19 -5.06 18.77
CA VAL A 108 -1.45 -5.73 19.13
C VAL A 108 -1.98 -6.54 17.93
N PRO A 109 -1.97 -7.89 17.99
CA PRO A 109 -2.50 -8.71 16.91
C PRO A 109 -4.03 -8.61 16.84
N THR A 110 -4.57 -8.59 15.62
CA THR A 110 -6.02 -8.59 15.40
C THR A 110 -6.67 -9.86 15.94
N GLU A 111 -7.83 -9.75 16.56
CA GLU A 111 -8.69 -10.89 16.86
C GLU A 111 -9.20 -11.53 15.56
N LYS A 112 -8.87 -12.82 15.36
CA LYS A 112 -9.31 -13.56 14.18
C LYS A 112 -10.69 -14.13 14.44
N LYS A 113 -11.66 -13.77 13.58
CA LYS A 113 -13.05 -14.25 13.66
C LYS A 113 -13.18 -15.77 13.58
N PHE A 114 -12.27 -16.42 12.84
CA PHE A 114 -12.24 -17.87 12.68
C PHE A 114 -10.84 -18.43 12.92
N THR A 115 -10.80 -19.71 13.28
CA THR A 115 -9.56 -20.49 13.40
C THR A 115 -8.92 -20.73 12.03
N LYS A 116 -7.63 -21.06 12.02
CA LYS A 116 -6.90 -21.39 10.78
C LYS A 116 -7.54 -22.60 10.07
N GLU A 117 -8.05 -23.55 10.84
CA GLU A 117 -8.70 -24.77 10.37
C GLU A 117 -10.00 -24.46 9.65
N GLN A 118 -10.82 -23.55 10.21
CA GLN A 118 -12.06 -23.10 9.58
C GLN A 118 -11.79 -22.36 8.26
N TYR A 119 -10.83 -21.43 8.23
CA TYR A 119 -10.44 -20.77 6.99
C TYR A 119 -9.91 -21.74 5.93
N ALA A 120 -9.11 -22.73 6.36
CA ALA A 120 -8.58 -23.75 5.46
C ALA A 120 -9.68 -24.66 4.91
N ALA A 121 -10.66 -25.03 5.73
CA ALA A 121 -11.80 -25.83 5.31
C ALA A 121 -12.62 -25.11 4.25
N GLU A 122 -12.92 -23.82 4.45
CA GLU A 122 -13.68 -23.03 3.48
C GLU A 122 -12.90 -22.84 2.17
N SER A 123 -11.62 -22.50 2.26
CA SER A 123 -10.76 -22.28 1.09
C SER A 123 -10.60 -23.55 0.24
N LYS A 124 -10.58 -24.73 0.87
CA LYS A 124 -10.45 -26.01 0.16
C LYS A 124 -11.67 -26.32 -0.73
N LYS A 125 -12.86 -25.83 -0.40
CA LYS A 125 -14.09 -26.06 -1.20
C LYS A 125 -13.98 -25.46 -2.60
N TYR A 126 -13.36 -24.29 -2.72
CA TYR A 126 -13.22 -23.57 -3.98
C TYR A 126 -11.92 -23.90 -4.74
N ARG A 127 -10.99 -24.60 -4.08
CA ARG A 127 -9.71 -24.97 -4.68
C ARG A 127 -9.90 -26.15 -5.63
N GLN A 128 -9.71 -25.91 -6.92
CA GLN A 128 -9.66 -26.98 -7.91
C GLN A 128 -8.47 -27.91 -7.65
N THR A 129 -8.74 -29.22 -7.59
CA THR A 129 -7.72 -30.25 -7.48
C THR A 129 -7.27 -30.71 -8.86
N LYS A 130 -5.98 -31.05 -8.98
CA LYS A 130 -5.47 -31.62 -10.23
C LYS A 130 -6.10 -33.00 -10.45
N LEU A 131 -6.50 -33.28 -11.70
CA LEU A 131 -6.96 -34.61 -12.10
C LEU A 131 -5.85 -35.63 -11.92
N THR A 132 -6.22 -36.85 -11.53
CA THR A 132 -5.32 -38.00 -11.47
C THR A 132 -4.95 -38.47 -12.88
N ARG A 133 -3.93 -39.35 -13.00
CA ARG A 133 -3.52 -39.90 -14.30
C ARG A 133 -4.64 -40.68 -14.97
N GLU A 134 -5.36 -41.49 -14.20
CA GLU A 134 -6.46 -42.34 -14.66
C GLU A 134 -7.62 -41.48 -15.17
N GLN A 135 -8.07 -40.49 -14.40
CA GLN A 135 -9.11 -39.54 -14.82
C GLN A 135 -8.75 -38.79 -16.11
N ARG A 136 -7.46 -38.48 -16.32
CA ARG A 136 -7.00 -37.89 -17.59
C ARG A 136 -7.09 -38.88 -18.74
N ALA A 137 -6.69 -40.13 -18.54
CA ALA A 137 -6.76 -41.17 -19.57
C ALA A 137 -8.21 -41.45 -19.98
N GLU A 138 -9.13 -41.55 -19.01
CA GLU A 138 -10.57 -41.71 -19.25
C GLU A 138 -11.16 -40.53 -20.02
N ARG A 139 -10.81 -39.28 -19.64
CA ARG A 139 -11.25 -38.09 -20.39
C ARG A 139 -10.75 -38.09 -21.84
N VAL A 140 -9.53 -38.54 -22.09
CA VAL A 140 -9.00 -38.67 -23.46
C VAL A 140 -9.78 -39.73 -24.23
N ALA A 141 -10.00 -40.91 -23.66
CA ALA A 141 -10.76 -41.98 -24.31
C ALA A 141 -12.20 -41.55 -24.62
N ALA A 142 -12.91 -40.95 -23.65
CA ALA A 142 -14.26 -40.43 -23.83
C ALA A 142 -14.32 -39.35 -24.92
N LYS A 143 -13.33 -38.44 -24.96
CA LYS A 143 -13.25 -37.40 -25.98
C LYS A 143 -13.02 -37.97 -27.38
N ILE A 144 -12.18 -39.01 -27.51
CA ILE A 144 -11.93 -39.70 -28.78
C ILE A 144 -13.19 -40.44 -29.25
N ALA A 145 -13.91 -41.13 -28.35
CA ALA A 145 -15.14 -41.85 -28.69
C ALA A 145 -16.24 -40.89 -29.16
N ALA A 146 -16.51 -39.82 -28.40
CA ALA A 146 -17.49 -38.81 -28.77
C ALA A 146 -17.16 -38.14 -30.12
N PHE A 147 -15.87 -37.88 -30.39
CA PHE A 147 -15.45 -37.33 -31.68
C PHE A 147 -15.71 -38.31 -32.84
N LYS A 148 -15.43 -39.60 -32.65
CA LYS A 148 -15.68 -40.63 -33.66
C LYS A 148 -17.18 -40.81 -33.94
N GLU A 149 -18.02 -40.80 -32.92
CA GLU A 149 -19.48 -40.87 -33.07
C GLU A 149 -20.06 -39.62 -33.76
N ALA A 150 -19.55 -38.43 -33.44
CA ALA A 150 -19.99 -37.20 -34.10
C ALA A 150 -19.47 -37.03 -35.55
N SER A 151 -18.46 -37.82 -35.93
CA SER A 151 -17.87 -37.80 -37.28
C SER A 151 -18.35 -38.95 -38.17
N ALA A 152 -19.21 -39.82 -37.64
CA ALA A 152 -19.86 -40.93 -38.35
C ALA A 152 -21.26 -40.52 -38.81
#